data_AF-A0A929MW29-F1
#
_entry.id   AF-A0A929MW29-F1
#
_cell.length_a   1.000
_cell.length_b   1.000
_cell.length_c   1.000
_cell.angle_alpha   90.00
_cell.angle_beta   90.00
_cell.angle_gamma   90.00
#
_symmetry.space_group_name_H-M   'P 1'
#
loop_
_entity.id
_entity.type
_entity.pdbx_description
1 polymer ?
#
loop_
_entity_poly.entity_id
_entity_poly.type
_entity_poly.pdbx_seq_one_letter_code
_entity_poly.pdbx_strand_id
1 'polypeptide(L)'
;MRDYQAAEARYQAIQTLSQLYSSDQALIQGNQVNHKAKLAEGVTAETVKTVASNESVTKVGKQDALGQAIQELIAEADQVFTLKDKVTAAISDLSLGTTVDQATVDTNVATLQAIEQDIQKIEAHTDAQDLSDQLKDKAKDFAKAVAKNATDDNLSKESIEALWSCASLADGLSGSAIDHRKLISLTFDDGPNPEVTEKLLAVLDKHQVKATFFMMGGFVEKYPEIARKVRDAGHQIGNHTYTHPDMAKESDEGVKKQIQYAQEAIQEATGVTPTLYRLPFGSGGKRVVDLLQPMTSIVWNVDSEDWKSHDKDMIIEQVLSHLQPKSVILMHDTHISTVEAIDVLIPIFKEKGYHFVMPQQNDLGYYYY
;
A
#
# COMPACT_ATOMS: atom_id res chain seq x y z
N MET A 1 -27.17 -50.42 12.11
CA MET A 1 -26.41 -49.89 13.27
C MET A 1 -24.97 -49.50 12.92
N ARG A 2 -24.16 -50.35 12.27
CA ARG A 2 -22.78 -49.99 11.89
C ARG A 2 -22.68 -48.82 10.92
N ASP A 3 -23.52 -48.77 9.88
CA ASP A 3 -23.52 -47.65 8.92
C ASP A 3 -23.95 -46.31 9.52
N TYR A 4 -24.85 -46.34 10.50
CA TYR A 4 -25.28 -45.13 11.23
C TYR A 4 -24.15 -44.56 12.10
N GLN A 5 -23.43 -45.42 12.82
CA GLN A 5 -22.29 -45.00 13.65
C GLN A 5 -21.13 -44.45 12.81
N ALA A 6 -20.91 -45.00 11.60
CA ALA A 6 -19.91 -44.49 10.67
C ALA A 6 -20.32 -43.14 10.06
N ALA A 7 -21.59 -42.95 9.71
CA ALA A 7 -22.11 -41.67 9.22
C ALA A 7 -22.05 -40.58 10.30
N GLU A 8 -22.40 -40.93 11.54
CA GLU A 8 -22.32 -40.01 12.69
C GLU A 8 -20.87 -39.58 12.95
N ALA A 9 -19.92 -40.51 12.97
CA ALA A 9 -18.50 -40.17 13.15
C ALA A 9 -17.96 -39.24 12.05
N ARG A 10 -18.40 -39.42 10.80
CA ARG A 10 -18.05 -38.52 9.68
C ARG A 10 -18.61 -37.12 9.86
N TYR A 11 -19.88 -37.03 10.22
CA TYR A 11 -20.52 -35.74 10.49
C TYR A 11 -19.80 -35.01 11.62
N GLN A 12 -19.55 -35.69 12.74
CA GLN A 12 -18.84 -35.13 13.89
C GLN A 12 -17.39 -34.74 13.55
N ALA A 13 -16.69 -35.52 12.73
CA ALA A 13 -15.33 -35.17 12.28
C ALA A 13 -15.31 -33.88 11.46
N ILE A 14 -16.28 -33.71 10.53
CA ILE A 14 -16.43 -32.46 9.77
C ILE A 14 -16.76 -31.29 10.69
N GLN A 15 -17.66 -31.48 11.66
CA GLN A 15 -18.00 -30.44 12.65
C GLN A 15 -16.78 -30.07 13.51
N THR A 16 -15.90 -31.04 13.81
CA THR A 16 -14.69 -30.76 14.60
C THR A 16 -13.72 -29.82 13.87
N LEU A 17 -13.71 -29.84 12.53
CA LEU A 17 -12.88 -28.91 11.74
C LEU A 17 -13.28 -27.44 11.90
N SER A 18 -14.51 -27.13 12.33
CA SER A 18 -14.92 -25.74 12.61
C SER A 18 -14.19 -25.13 13.80
N GLN A 19 -13.47 -25.95 14.59
CA GLN A 19 -12.57 -25.46 15.64
C GLN A 19 -11.25 -24.94 15.07
N LEU A 20 -10.87 -25.37 13.86
CA LEU A 20 -9.65 -24.94 13.18
C LEU A 20 -9.92 -23.85 12.17
N TYR A 21 -11.08 -23.84 11.52
CA TYR A 21 -11.37 -22.95 10.40
C TYR A 21 -12.60 -22.08 10.62
N SER A 22 -12.51 -20.82 10.16
CA SER A 22 -13.63 -19.89 10.00
C SER A 22 -13.93 -19.74 8.50
N SER A 23 -15.11 -20.15 8.06
CA SER A 23 -15.51 -20.06 6.64
C SER A 23 -17.02 -19.94 6.47
N ASP A 24 -17.44 -19.05 5.57
CA ASP A 24 -18.84 -18.94 5.11
C ASP A 24 -19.19 -20.00 4.06
N GLN A 25 -18.19 -20.77 3.60
CA GLN A 25 -18.33 -21.85 2.63
C GLN A 25 -18.00 -23.20 3.27
N ALA A 26 -18.50 -24.28 2.67
CA ALA A 26 -18.17 -25.62 3.14
C ALA A 26 -16.64 -25.88 3.01
N LEU A 27 -16.03 -26.43 4.06
CA LEU A 27 -14.61 -26.82 4.05
C LEU A 27 -14.33 -27.97 3.08
N ILE A 28 -15.33 -28.83 2.87
CA ILE A 28 -15.26 -29.99 1.99
C ILE A 28 -16.53 -30.02 1.14
N GLN A 29 -16.37 -30.03 -0.19
CA GLN A 29 -17.47 -30.18 -1.15
C GLN A 29 -17.21 -31.39 -2.04
N GLY A 30 -17.94 -32.48 -1.80
CA GLY A 30 -17.69 -33.76 -2.48
C GLY A 30 -16.32 -34.32 -2.11
N ASN A 31 -15.40 -34.34 -3.07
CA ASN A 31 -14.00 -34.78 -2.90
C ASN A 31 -12.99 -33.62 -2.97
N GLN A 32 -13.45 -32.36 -2.95
CA GLN A 32 -12.58 -31.19 -2.98
C GLN A 32 -12.53 -30.48 -1.63
N VAL A 33 -11.33 -30.05 -1.26
CA VAL A 33 -11.03 -29.28 -0.05
C VAL A 33 -11.02 -27.79 -0.40
N ASN A 34 -11.62 -26.96 0.46
CA ASN A 34 -11.55 -25.52 0.35
C ASN A 34 -10.29 -24.97 1.04
N HIS A 35 -9.17 -24.97 0.31
CA HIS A 35 -7.87 -24.42 0.77
C HIS A 35 -7.88 -22.90 1.01
N LYS A 36 -9.00 -22.21 0.75
CA LYS A 36 -9.15 -20.77 1.00
C LYS A 36 -9.82 -20.48 2.33
N ALA A 37 -10.20 -21.50 3.09
CA ALA A 37 -10.76 -21.32 4.42
C ALA A 37 -9.69 -20.75 5.38
N LYS A 38 -10.04 -19.71 6.13
CA LYS A 38 -9.14 -19.10 7.11
C LYS A 38 -9.09 -19.92 8.38
N LEU A 39 -7.97 -19.92 9.11
CA LEU A 39 -7.98 -20.46 10.46
C LEU A 39 -8.89 -19.62 11.36
N ALA A 40 -9.56 -20.27 12.29
CA ALA A 40 -10.36 -19.59 13.30
C ALA A 40 -9.46 -18.77 14.24
N GLU A 41 -9.99 -17.67 14.76
CA GLU A 41 -9.28 -16.85 15.73
C GLU A 41 -8.98 -17.67 17.00
N GLY A 42 -7.76 -17.56 17.52
CA GLY A 42 -7.34 -18.28 18.73
C GLY A 42 -6.95 -19.76 18.51
N VAL A 43 -6.82 -20.22 17.25
CA VAL A 43 -6.22 -21.54 16.97
C VAL A 43 -4.76 -21.57 17.46
N THR A 44 -4.43 -22.60 18.23
CA THR A 44 -3.10 -22.86 18.78
C THR A 44 -2.58 -24.23 18.34
N ALA A 45 -1.29 -24.51 18.55
CA ALA A 45 -0.74 -25.85 18.42
C ALA A 45 -1.54 -26.90 19.21
N GLU A 46 -2.06 -26.55 20.38
CA GLU A 46 -2.87 -27.46 21.20
C GLU A 46 -4.26 -27.68 20.61
N THR A 47 -4.87 -26.65 20.03
CA THR A 47 -6.14 -26.77 19.28
C THR A 47 -5.98 -27.74 18.12
N VAL A 48 -4.92 -27.59 17.31
CA VAL A 48 -4.63 -28.48 16.17
C VAL A 48 -4.42 -29.93 16.65
N LYS A 49 -3.62 -30.13 17.71
CA LYS A 49 -3.41 -31.47 18.31
C LYS A 49 -4.70 -32.09 18.84
N THR A 50 -5.55 -31.29 19.48
CA THR A 50 -6.84 -31.73 20.03
C THR A 50 -7.77 -32.21 18.90
N VAL A 51 -7.86 -31.44 17.81
CA VAL A 51 -8.67 -31.81 16.65
C VAL A 51 -8.11 -33.04 15.95
N ALA A 52 -6.79 -33.12 15.76
CA ALA A 52 -6.12 -34.27 15.16
C ALA A 52 -6.34 -35.56 15.95
N SER A 53 -6.41 -35.47 17.29
CA SER A 53 -6.59 -36.59 18.20
C SER A 53 -8.06 -36.89 18.53
N ASN A 54 -9.01 -36.13 17.99
CA ASN A 54 -10.43 -36.31 18.27
C ASN A 54 -10.90 -37.72 17.85
N GLU A 55 -11.72 -38.36 18.70
CA GLU A 55 -12.19 -39.72 18.47
C GLU A 55 -12.95 -39.87 17.13
N SER A 56 -13.74 -38.86 16.75
CA SER A 56 -14.49 -38.86 15.50
C SER A 56 -13.55 -38.74 14.29
N VAL A 57 -12.54 -37.87 14.37
CA VAL A 57 -11.52 -37.69 13.33
C VAL A 57 -10.68 -38.97 13.14
N THR A 58 -10.22 -39.57 14.24
CA THR A 58 -9.43 -40.80 14.20
C THR A 58 -10.23 -42.00 13.70
N LYS A 59 -11.55 -42.07 14.01
CA LYS A 59 -12.46 -43.11 13.49
C LYS A 59 -12.70 -43.04 11.99
N VAL A 60 -12.73 -41.85 11.39
CA VAL A 60 -12.89 -41.71 9.93
C VAL A 60 -11.66 -42.21 9.18
N GLY A 61 -10.46 -42.01 9.73
CA GLY A 61 -9.21 -42.52 9.16
C GLY A 61 -8.86 -41.91 7.79
N LYS A 62 -7.97 -42.56 7.02
CA LYS A 62 -7.45 -42.08 5.71
C LYS A 62 -7.88 -42.93 4.50
N GLN A 63 -8.84 -43.83 4.71
CA GLN A 63 -9.14 -44.89 3.73
C GLN A 63 -9.99 -44.42 2.55
N ASP A 64 -10.76 -43.34 2.70
CA ASP A 64 -11.58 -42.78 1.63
C ASP A 64 -11.34 -41.27 1.44
N ALA A 65 -11.95 -40.71 0.40
CA ALA A 65 -11.72 -39.33 -0.02
C ALA A 65 -12.08 -38.31 1.08
N LEU A 66 -13.13 -38.57 1.88
CA LEU A 66 -13.52 -37.67 2.97
C LEU A 66 -12.49 -37.71 4.11
N GLY A 67 -12.05 -38.90 4.51
CA GLY A 67 -11.01 -39.06 5.52
C GLY A 67 -9.68 -38.44 5.10
N GLN A 68 -9.32 -38.55 3.82
CA GLN A 68 -8.15 -37.88 3.26
C GLN A 68 -8.29 -36.36 3.32
N ALA A 69 -9.43 -35.81 2.88
CA ALA A 69 -9.72 -34.37 2.92
C ALA A 69 -9.68 -33.79 4.35
N ILE A 70 -10.24 -34.49 5.34
CA ILE A 70 -10.19 -34.06 6.75
C ILE A 70 -8.74 -34.01 7.25
N GLN A 71 -7.94 -35.03 6.92
CA GLN A 71 -6.55 -35.11 7.35
C GLN A 71 -5.64 -34.10 6.64
N GLU A 72 -5.96 -33.79 5.39
CA GLU A 72 -5.32 -32.73 4.62
C GLU A 72 -5.56 -31.36 5.26
N LEU A 73 -6.82 -31.02 5.60
CA LEU A 73 -7.16 -29.79 6.31
C LEU A 73 -6.47 -29.67 7.67
N ILE A 74 -6.37 -30.77 8.43
CA ILE A 74 -5.65 -30.75 9.72
C ILE A 74 -4.16 -30.51 9.51
N ALA A 75 -3.55 -31.16 8.50
CA ALA A 75 -2.14 -30.97 8.18
C ALA A 75 -1.85 -29.56 7.66
N GLU A 76 -2.74 -28.99 6.85
CA GLU A 76 -2.67 -27.62 6.37
C GLU A 76 -2.74 -26.64 7.56
N ALA A 77 -3.70 -26.81 8.47
CA ALA A 77 -3.80 -25.98 9.67
C ALA A 77 -2.53 -26.02 10.53
N ASP A 78 -1.94 -27.21 10.71
CA ASP A 78 -0.66 -27.38 11.43
C ASP A 78 0.49 -26.64 10.73
N GLN A 79 0.59 -26.75 9.40
CA GLN A 79 1.61 -26.08 8.60
C GLN A 79 1.48 -24.56 8.66
N VAL A 80 0.26 -24.04 8.46
CA VAL A 80 -0.02 -22.59 8.49
C VAL A 80 0.26 -22.03 9.89
N PHE A 81 -0.21 -22.70 10.95
CA PHE A 81 0.08 -22.27 12.32
C PHE A 81 1.59 -22.28 12.62
N THR A 82 2.28 -23.37 12.30
CA THR A 82 3.72 -23.51 12.54
C THR A 82 4.51 -22.43 11.81
N LEU A 83 4.15 -22.15 10.56
CA LEU A 83 4.83 -21.15 9.77
C LEU A 83 4.55 -19.73 10.28
N LYS A 84 3.30 -19.44 10.66
CA LYS A 84 2.92 -18.17 11.32
C LYS A 84 3.73 -17.95 12.60
N ASP A 85 3.80 -18.95 13.48
CA ASP A 85 4.53 -18.86 14.76
C ASP A 85 6.02 -18.63 14.52
N LYS A 86 6.61 -19.38 13.58
CA LYS A 86 8.01 -19.20 13.16
C LYS A 86 8.28 -17.78 12.64
N VAL A 87 7.43 -17.26 11.75
CA VAL A 87 7.57 -15.91 11.19
C VAL A 87 7.43 -14.86 12.29
N THR A 88 6.45 -15.01 13.18
CA THR A 88 6.23 -14.09 14.30
C THR A 88 7.46 -14.04 15.22
N ALA A 89 8.01 -15.20 15.57
CA ALA A 89 9.24 -15.28 16.36
C ALA A 89 10.43 -14.64 15.63
N ALA A 90 10.59 -14.93 14.32
CA ALA A 90 11.65 -14.35 13.51
C ALA A 90 11.56 -12.81 13.45
N ILE A 91 10.37 -12.23 13.28
CA ILE A 91 10.14 -10.77 13.28
C ILE A 91 10.44 -10.17 14.67
N SER A 92 10.06 -10.87 15.74
CA SER A 92 10.35 -10.43 17.12
C SER A 92 11.85 -10.34 17.37
N ASP A 93 12.60 -11.36 16.97
CA ASP A 93 14.05 -11.46 17.17
C ASP A 93 14.86 -10.69 16.12
N LEU A 94 14.21 -10.22 15.04
CA LEU A 94 14.84 -9.45 13.99
C LEU A 94 15.44 -8.16 14.55
N SER A 95 16.77 -8.06 14.44
CA SER A 95 17.55 -6.90 14.82
C SER A 95 18.27 -6.37 13.59
N LEU A 96 17.97 -5.14 13.20
CA LEU A 96 18.60 -4.48 12.06
C LEU A 96 19.48 -3.33 12.57
N GLY A 97 20.74 -3.33 12.16
CA GLY A 97 21.67 -2.21 12.41
C GLY A 97 21.49 -1.10 11.38
N THR A 98 21.97 0.11 11.70
CA THR A 98 21.96 1.25 10.75
C THR A 98 23.25 1.36 9.92
N THR A 99 24.16 0.40 10.06
CA THR A 99 25.40 0.35 9.28
C THR A 99 25.09 0.01 7.83
N VAL A 100 25.66 0.77 6.90
CA VAL A 100 25.47 0.59 5.46
C VAL A 100 26.82 0.25 4.84
N ASP A 101 27.17 -1.01 4.93
CA ASP A 101 28.26 -1.64 4.20
C ASP A 101 27.74 -2.88 3.48
N GLN A 102 28.51 -3.33 2.48
CA GLN A 102 28.19 -4.46 1.62
C GLN A 102 27.74 -5.71 2.41
N ALA A 103 28.53 -6.14 3.38
CA ALA A 103 28.28 -7.38 4.12
C ALA A 103 27.01 -7.29 4.99
N THR A 104 26.80 -6.13 5.63
CA THR A 104 25.62 -5.86 6.45
C THR A 104 24.36 -5.82 5.58
N VAL A 105 24.41 -5.14 4.44
CA VAL A 105 23.28 -5.07 3.50
C VAL A 105 22.90 -6.45 2.99
N ASP A 106 23.86 -7.23 2.50
CA ASP A 106 23.61 -8.56 1.94
C ASP A 106 22.98 -9.50 3.00
N THR A 107 23.49 -9.46 4.23
CA THR A 107 22.97 -10.28 5.34
C THR A 107 21.55 -9.90 5.71
N ASN A 108 21.27 -8.59 5.84
CA ASN A 108 19.94 -8.11 6.22
C ASN A 108 18.92 -8.39 5.12
N VAL A 109 19.27 -8.14 3.86
CA VAL A 109 18.39 -8.41 2.71
C VAL A 109 18.07 -9.90 2.62
N ALA A 110 19.07 -10.79 2.73
CA ALA A 110 18.83 -12.23 2.72
C ALA A 110 17.90 -12.68 3.84
N THR A 111 18.05 -12.10 5.04
CA THR A 111 17.19 -12.39 6.19
C THR A 111 15.75 -11.94 5.95
N LEU A 112 15.56 -10.70 5.48
CA LEU A 112 14.24 -10.15 5.20
C LEU A 112 13.53 -10.93 4.09
N GLN A 113 14.22 -11.24 2.99
CA GLN A 113 13.68 -12.04 1.90
C GLN A 113 13.26 -13.45 2.35
N ALA A 114 14.03 -14.09 3.24
CA ALA A 114 13.65 -15.39 3.77
C ALA A 114 12.34 -15.32 4.57
N ILE A 115 12.14 -14.27 5.37
CA ILE A 115 10.89 -14.04 6.10
C ILE A 115 9.75 -13.72 5.13
N GLU A 116 9.97 -12.87 4.12
CA GLU A 116 8.97 -12.54 3.10
C GLU A 116 8.53 -13.80 2.31
N GLN A 117 9.46 -14.69 1.97
CA GLN A 117 9.14 -15.98 1.33
C GLN A 117 8.31 -16.89 2.24
N ASP A 118 8.57 -16.87 3.55
CA ASP A 118 7.78 -17.63 4.53
C ASP A 118 6.37 -17.03 4.72
N ILE A 119 6.23 -15.69 4.69
CA ILE A 119 4.93 -15.01 4.67
C ILE A 119 4.16 -15.35 3.39
N GLN A 120 4.81 -15.36 2.23
CA GLN A 120 4.18 -15.66 0.95
C GLN A 120 3.55 -17.06 0.92
N LYS A 121 4.16 -18.05 1.59
CA LYS A 121 3.60 -19.41 1.69
C LYS A 121 2.27 -19.46 2.46
N ILE A 122 1.96 -18.45 3.26
CA ILE A 122 0.70 -18.30 3.96
C ILE A 122 -0.14 -17.13 3.42
N GLU A 123 0.09 -16.67 2.19
CA GLU A 123 -0.57 -15.47 1.63
C GLU A 123 -2.11 -15.51 1.66
N ALA A 124 -2.70 -16.71 1.63
CA ALA A 124 -4.15 -16.91 1.73
C ALA A 124 -4.68 -16.71 3.17
N HIS A 125 -3.80 -16.70 4.17
CA HIS A 125 -4.14 -16.51 5.57
C HIS A 125 -4.33 -15.02 5.89
N THR A 126 -5.29 -14.71 6.75
CA THR A 126 -5.62 -13.31 7.09
C THR A 126 -4.48 -12.57 7.77
N ASP A 127 -3.63 -13.30 8.51
CA ASP A 127 -2.49 -12.72 9.24
C ASP A 127 -1.28 -12.45 8.35
N ALA A 128 -1.24 -12.96 7.11
CA ALA A 128 -0.10 -12.76 6.23
C ALA A 128 0.17 -11.26 5.99
N GLN A 129 -0.91 -10.49 5.85
CA GLN A 129 -0.85 -9.04 5.72
C GLN A 129 -0.30 -8.39 6.99
N ASP A 130 -0.86 -8.73 8.16
CA ASP A 130 -0.41 -8.18 9.45
C ASP A 130 1.07 -8.49 9.74
N LEU A 131 1.54 -9.70 9.37
CA LEU A 131 2.95 -10.08 9.49
C LEU A 131 3.83 -9.32 8.51
N SER A 132 3.37 -9.11 7.27
CA SER A 132 4.06 -8.29 6.28
C SER A 132 4.23 -6.85 6.78
N ASP A 133 3.18 -6.29 7.38
CA ASP A 133 3.19 -4.92 7.91
C ASP A 133 4.10 -4.80 9.15
N GLN A 134 4.08 -5.79 10.05
CA GLN A 134 5.04 -5.85 11.17
C GLN A 134 6.49 -5.95 10.70
N LEU A 135 6.76 -6.74 9.65
CA LEU A 135 8.09 -6.87 9.05
C LEU A 135 8.54 -5.53 8.43
N LYS A 136 7.66 -4.86 7.68
CA LYS A 136 7.92 -3.51 7.13
C LYS A 136 8.26 -2.51 8.22
N ASP A 137 7.51 -2.50 9.32
CA ASP A 137 7.76 -1.61 10.44
C ASP A 137 9.13 -1.86 11.07
N LYS A 138 9.53 -3.12 11.24
CA LYS A 138 10.89 -3.49 11.69
C LYS A 138 11.97 -3.05 10.71
N ALA A 139 11.72 -3.20 9.41
CA ALA A 139 12.67 -2.88 8.33
C ALA A 139 12.85 -1.37 8.09
N LYS A 140 11.90 -0.55 8.54
CA LYS A 140 11.80 0.88 8.23
C LYS A 140 13.06 1.69 8.54
N ASP A 141 13.65 1.51 9.72
CA ASP A 141 14.81 2.32 10.12
C ASP A 141 16.09 1.89 9.39
N PHE A 142 16.20 0.60 9.04
CA PHE A 142 17.26 0.13 8.16
C PHE A 142 17.11 0.68 6.75
N ALA A 143 15.90 0.64 6.17
CA ALA A 143 15.63 1.23 4.86
C ALA A 143 16.00 2.72 4.82
N LYS A 144 15.67 3.50 5.85
CA LYS A 144 16.10 4.90 5.97
C LYS A 144 17.61 5.06 6.03
N ALA A 145 18.30 4.21 6.78
CA ALA A 145 19.75 4.25 6.88
C ALA A 145 20.40 3.96 5.52
N VAL A 146 19.92 2.94 4.80
CA VAL A 146 20.36 2.62 3.44
C VAL A 146 20.06 3.78 2.50
N ALA A 147 18.83 4.29 2.46
CA ALA A 147 18.44 5.41 1.60
C ALA A 147 19.32 6.66 1.79
N LYS A 148 19.80 6.91 3.01
CA LYS A 148 20.63 8.06 3.35
C LYS A 148 22.12 7.87 3.03
N ASN A 149 22.66 6.66 3.19
CA ASN A 149 24.10 6.42 3.20
C ASN A 149 24.59 5.52 2.05
N ALA A 150 23.71 4.81 1.37
CA ALA A 150 24.07 3.97 0.24
C ALA A 150 24.37 4.81 -1.01
N THR A 151 25.42 4.42 -1.72
CA THR A 151 25.85 4.99 -2.99
C THR A 151 26.36 3.86 -3.90
N ASP A 152 26.51 4.14 -5.20
CA ASP A 152 27.14 3.20 -6.13
C ASP A 152 28.63 2.93 -5.80
N ASP A 153 29.24 3.71 -4.89
CA ASP A 153 30.64 3.54 -4.46
C ASP A 153 30.80 2.55 -3.30
N ASN A 154 29.78 2.40 -2.44
CA ASN A 154 29.86 1.56 -1.24
C ASN A 154 29.04 0.28 -1.30
N LEU A 155 28.16 0.13 -2.29
CA LEU A 155 27.40 -1.08 -2.57
C LEU A 155 27.57 -1.53 -4.02
N SER A 156 27.63 -2.84 -4.24
CA SER A 156 27.61 -3.40 -5.59
C SER A 156 26.24 -3.25 -6.24
N LYS A 157 26.21 -3.33 -7.58
CA LYS A 157 24.97 -3.29 -8.35
C LYS A 157 24.02 -4.43 -7.96
N GLU A 158 24.55 -5.62 -7.71
CA GLU A 158 23.79 -6.79 -7.32
C GLU A 158 23.08 -6.57 -5.97
N SER A 159 23.72 -5.91 -5.02
CA SER A 159 23.13 -5.63 -3.71
C SER A 159 22.11 -4.51 -3.75
N ILE A 160 22.34 -3.50 -4.60
CA ILE A 160 21.31 -2.49 -4.90
C ILE A 160 20.09 -3.16 -5.53
N GLU A 161 20.26 -4.07 -6.49
CA GLU A 161 19.15 -4.83 -7.08
C GLU A 161 18.44 -5.70 -6.03
N ALA A 162 19.20 -6.35 -5.14
CA ALA A 162 18.64 -7.18 -4.08
C ALA A 162 17.79 -6.37 -3.08
N LEU A 163 18.22 -5.15 -2.74
CA LEU A 163 17.45 -4.22 -1.90
C LEU A 163 16.06 -3.94 -2.48
N TRP A 164 15.96 -3.73 -3.80
CA TRP A 164 14.68 -3.49 -4.49
C TRP A 164 13.78 -4.70 -4.60
N SER A 165 14.35 -5.91 -4.54
CA SER A 165 13.58 -7.15 -4.55
C SER A 165 12.95 -7.49 -3.18
N CYS A 166 13.30 -6.74 -2.14
CA CYS A 166 12.75 -6.90 -0.80
C CYS A 166 11.61 -5.91 -0.57
N ALA A 167 10.37 -6.42 -0.53
CA ALA A 167 9.16 -5.59 -0.45
C ALA A 167 9.12 -4.71 0.81
N SER A 168 9.69 -5.20 1.92
CA SER A 168 9.78 -4.49 3.19
C SER A 168 10.73 -3.29 3.17
N LEU A 169 11.65 -3.21 2.20
CA LEU A 169 12.61 -2.11 2.06
C LEU A 169 12.25 -1.14 0.93
N ALA A 170 11.69 -1.64 -0.17
CA ALA A 170 11.51 -0.88 -1.42
C ALA A 170 10.88 0.51 -1.23
N ASP A 171 9.83 0.62 -0.41
CA ASP A 171 9.15 1.90 -0.18
C ASP A 171 10.06 2.93 0.51
N GLY A 172 10.85 2.50 1.49
CA GLY A 172 11.77 3.36 2.24
C GLY A 172 13.02 3.77 1.45
N LEU A 173 13.34 3.03 0.40
CA LEU A 173 14.48 3.31 -0.48
C LEU A 173 14.12 4.23 -1.65
N SER A 174 12.84 4.29 -2.00
CA SER A 174 12.37 5.00 -3.19
C SER A 174 12.77 6.47 -3.15
N GLY A 175 13.43 6.94 -4.21
CA GLY A 175 13.98 8.30 -4.31
C GLY A 175 15.41 8.51 -3.82
N SER A 176 16.02 7.50 -3.21
CA SER A 176 17.42 7.57 -2.74
C SER A 176 18.43 7.69 -3.89
N ALA A 177 19.70 7.92 -3.54
CA ALA A 177 20.80 8.01 -4.51
C ALA A 177 21.02 6.72 -5.32
N ILE A 178 20.55 5.58 -4.81
CA ILE A 178 20.64 4.26 -5.46
C ILE A 178 19.34 3.87 -6.20
N ASP A 179 18.33 4.76 -6.26
CA ASP A 179 17.09 4.52 -6.98
C ASP A 179 17.21 4.89 -8.46
N HIS A 180 17.68 3.92 -9.23
CA HIS A 180 17.86 4.03 -10.67
C HIS A 180 16.57 3.74 -11.47
N ARG A 181 15.45 3.47 -10.79
CA ARG A 181 14.16 3.18 -11.44
C ARG A 181 13.56 4.46 -12.02
N LYS A 182 12.73 4.30 -13.06
CA LYS A 182 11.96 5.43 -13.59
C LYS A 182 10.79 5.72 -12.65
N LEU A 183 10.89 6.77 -11.85
CA LEU A 183 9.83 7.12 -10.91
C LEU A 183 8.77 8.02 -11.54
N ILE A 184 7.51 7.84 -11.14
CA ILE A 184 6.38 8.67 -11.54
C ILE A 184 5.42 8.89 -10.36
N SER A 185 4.89 10.09 -10.23
CA SER A 185 3.84 10.42 -9.28
C SER A 185 2.64 11.02 -9.99
N LEU A 186 1.47 10.43 -9.72
CA LEU A 186 0.19 10.99 -10.12
C LEU A 186 -0.29 11.91 -9.02
N THR A 187 -0.55 13.18 -9.34
CA THR A 187 -1.03 14.15 -8.39
C THR A 187 -2.25 14.88 -8.93
N PHE A 188 -3.25 15.11 -8.08
CA PHE A 188 -4.53 15.70 -8.44
C PHE A 188 -4.86 16.88 -7.53
N ASP A 189 -5.15 18.04 -8.12
CA ASP A 189 -5.45 19.28 -7.42
C ASP A 189 -6.97 19.60 -7.48
N ASP A 190 -7.40 20.54 -6.64
CA ASP A 190 -8.74 21.16 -6.56
C ASP A 190 -9.89 20.34 -5.99
N GLY A 191 -9.76 19.03 -5.87
CA GLY A 191 -10.78 18.19 -5.25
C GLY A 191 -11.02 18.44 -3.75
N PRO A 192 -11.98 17.71 -3.14
CA PRO A 192 -12.79 16.66 -3.74
C PRO A 192 -14.00 17.18 -4.53
N ASN A 193 -14.29 16.54 -5.66
CA ASN A 193 -15.43 16.79 -6.53
C ASN A 193 -16.43 15.61 -6.50
N PRO A 194 -17.73 15.85 -6.23
CA PRO A 194 -18.75 14.80 -6.10
C PRO A 194 -19.05 14.00 -7.37
N GLU A 195 -18.73 14.51 -8.55
CA GLU A 195 -19.03 13.85 -9.82
C GLU A 195 -17.82 13.13 -10.44
N VAL A 196 -16.61 13.44 -9.96
CA VAL A 196 -15.35 13.06 -10.62
C VAL A 196 -14.42 12.26 -9.69
N THR A 197 -14.17 12.71 -8.46
CA THR A 197 -13.17 12.10 -7.57
C THR A 197 -13.42 10.60 -7.35
N GLU A 198 -14.67 10.19 -7.11
CA GLU A 198 -14.98 8.76 -6.89
C GLU A 198 -14.75 7.90 -8.15
N LYS A 199 -14.95 8.45 -9.35
CA LYS A 199 -14.66 7.74 -10.60
C LYS A 199 -13.15 7.60 -10.79
N LEU A 200 -12.38 8.64 -10.45
CA LEU A 200 -10.93 8.58 -10.45
C LEU A 200 -10.42 7.51 -9.47
N LEU A 201 -10.98 7.44 -8.26
CA LEU A 201 -10.64 6.39 -7.30
C LEU A 201 -10.88 4.97 -7.87
N ALA A 202 -12.01 4.77 -8.56
CA ALA A 202 -12.29 3.47 -9.19
C ALA A 202 -11.26 3.12 -10.29
N VAL A 203 -10.79 4.10 -11.07
CA VAL A 203 -9.73 3.88 -12.07
C VAL A 203 -8.39 3.58 -11.41
N LEU A 204 -8.01 4.31 -10.36
CA LEU A 204 -6.77 4.07 -9.63
C LEU A 204 -6.76 2.67 -8.97
N ASP A 205 -7.89 2.26 -8.39
CA ASP A 205 -8.06 0.92 -7.79
C ASP A 205 -8.01 -0.19 -8.84
N LYS A 206 -8.71 -0.02 -9.97
CA LYS A 206 -8.64 -0.93 -11.13
C LYS A 206 -7.20 -1.22 -11.54
N HIS A 207 -6.34 -0.20 -11.49
CA HIS A 207 -4.92 -0.34 -11.84
C HIS A 207 -4.00 -0.62 -10.66
N GLN A 208 -4.53 -0.71 -9.43
CA GLN A 208 -3.76 -0.90 -8.20
C GLN A 208 -2.66 0.14 -8.01
N VAL A 209 -2.96 1.42 -8.33
CA VAL A 209 -2.02 2.53 -8.22
C VAL A 209 -2.49 3.50 -7.14
N LYS A 210 -1.57 3.98 -6.33
CA LYS A 210 -1.81 5.07 -5.37
C LYS A 210 -1.35 6.41 -5.94
N ALA A 211 -1.90 7.49 -5.41
CA ALA A 211 -1.72 8.86 -5.91
C ALA A 211 -1.79 9.84 -4.74
N THR A 212 -1.45 11.11 -5.01
CA THR A 212 -1.57 12.20 -4.03
C THR A 212 -2.64 13.19 -4.46
N PHE A 213 -3.58 13.50 -3.58
CA PHE A 213 -4.65 14.46 -3.80
C PHE A 213 -4.37 15.73 -2.98
N PHE A 214 -4.07 16.85 -3.63
CA PHE A 214 -3.98 18.15 -3.00
C PHE A 214 -5.37 18.77 -2.96
N MET A 215 -6.03 18.68 -1.81
CA MET A 215 -7.43 19.05 -1.67
C MET A 215 -7.60 20.49 -1.18
N MET A 216 -8.61 21.17 -1.71
CA MET A 216 -9.04 22.46 -1.19
C MET A 216 -9.89 22.28 0.07
N GLY A 217 -9.51 22.96 1.15
CA GLY A 217 -10.21 22.87 2.44
C GLY A 217 -11.71 23.15 2.34
N GLY A 218 -12.12 24.17 1.58
CA GLY A 218 -13.53 24.51 1.41
C GLY A 218 -14.35 23.42 0.72
N PHE A 219 -13.76 22.63 -0.19
CA PHE A 219 -14.44 21.48 -0.79
C PHE A 219 -14.44 20.26 0.12
N VAL A 220 -13.39 20.06 0.92
CA VAL A 220 -13.36 19.01 1.93
C VAL A 220 -14.45 19.22 2.98
N GLU A 221 -14.62 20.45 3.46
CA GLU A 221 -15.70 20.80 4.40
C GLU A 221 -17.09 20.55 3.81
N LYS A 222 -17.26 20.83 2.51
CA LYS A 222 -18.52 20.61 1.81
C LYS A 222 -18.79 19.13 1.50
N TYR A 223 -17.76 18.35 1.21
CA TYR A 223 -17.86 16.94 0.79
C TYR A 223 -16.95 16.01 1.62
N PRO A 224 -17.12 15.95 2.95
CA PRO A 224 -16.19 15.25 3.84
C PRO A 224 -16.18 13.73 3.62
N GLU A 225 -17.29 13.15 3.16
CA GLU A 225 -17.35 11.72 2.82
C GLU A 225 -16.43 11.34 1.66
N ILE A 226 -16.24 12.22 0.69
CA ILE A 226 -15.39 11.95 -0.46
C ILE A 226 -13.93 12.01 -0.06
N ALA A 227 -13.55 13.00 0.76
CA ALA A 227 -12.21 13.07 1.33
C ALA A 227 -11.89 11.81 2.17
N ARG A 228 -12.87 11.28 2.93
CA ARG A 228 -12.72 9.98 3.62
C ARG A 228 -12.49 8.83 2.66
N LYS A 229 -13.26 8.72 1.58
CA LYS A 229 -13.06 7.68 0.55
C LYS A 229 -11.65 7.72 -0.05
N VAL A 230 -11.10 8.92 -0.29
CA VAL A 230 -9.72 9.05 -0.79
C VAL A 230 -8.71 8.50 0.22
N ARG A 231 -8.85 8.85 1.50
CA ARG A 231 -8.02 8.29 2.58
C ARG A 231 -8.18 6.77 2.69
N ASP A 232 -9.42 6.28 2.73
CA ASP A 232 -9.74 4.86 2.95
C ASP A 232 -9.27 3.98 1.79
N ALA A 233 -9.23 4.54 0.57
CA ALA A 233 -8.60 3.92 -0.59
C ALA A 233 -7.06 3.97 -0.54
N GLY A 234 -6.44 4.51 0.52
CA GLY A 234 -4.99 4.49 0.74
C GLY A 234 -4.21 5.51 -0.08
N HIS A 235 -4.86 6.56 -0.57
CA HIS A 235 -4.17 7.66 -1.25
C HIS A 235 -3.62 8.67 -0.25
N GLN A 236 -2.55 9.37 -0.65
CA GLN A 236 -2.01 10.44 0.17
C GLN A 236 -2.83 11.72 -0.01
N ILE A 237 -3.08 12.43 1.09
CA ILE A 237 -3.79 13.72 1.07
C ILE A 237 -2.80 14.84 1.38
N GLY A 238 -2.76 15.84 0.50
CA GLY A 238 -2.03 17.09 0.65
C GLY A 238 -2.98 18.28 0.77
N ASN A 239 -2.46 19.41 1.23
CA ASN A 239 -3.20 20.65 1.40
C ASN A 239 -3.08 21.54 0.15
N HIS A 240 -4.20 21.99 -0.41
CA HIS A 240 -4.24 22.91 -1.56
C HIS A 240 -4.88 24.25 -1.22
N THR A 241 -4.63 24.75 -0.01
CA THR A 241 -5.26 25.95 0.57
C THR A 241 -6.76 25.79 0.77
N TYR A 242 -7.41 26.79 1.38
CA TYR A 242 -8.83 26.71 1.68
C TYR A 242 -9.70 27.18 0.50
N THR A 243 -9.29 28.24 -0.20
CA THR A 243 -10.08 28.92 -1.26
C THR A 243 -9.33 29.14 -2.58
N HIS A 244 -8.15 28.54 -2.74
CA HIS A 244 -7.32 28.65 -3.95
C HIS A 244 -6.90 30.09 -4.34
N PRO A 245 -6.43 30.95 -3.41
CA PRO A 245 -5.92 32.28 -3.78
C PRO A 245 -4.50 32.20 -4.35
N ASP A 246 -4.09 33.26 -5.06
CA ASP A 246 -2.70 33.46 -5.44
C ASP A 246 -1.84 33.80 -4.21
N MET A 247 -1.15 32.81 -3.66
CA MET A 247 -0.45 32.90 -2.37
C MET A 247 0.73 33.88 -2.40
N ALA A 248 1.26 34.23 -3.58
CA ALA A 248 2.27 35.28 -3.70
C ALA A 248 1.72 36.67 -3.37
N LYS A 249 0.42 36.90 -3.61
CA LYS A 249 -0.28 38.18 -3.35
C LYS A 249 -0.87 38.26 -1.95
N GLU A 250 -1.00 37.13 -1.27
CA GLU A 250 -1.50 37.05 0.10
C GLU A 250 -0.48 37.58 1.12
N SER A 251 -1.01 38.24 2.16
CA SER A 251 -0.21 38.59 3.35
C SER A 251 0.25 37.32 4.08
N ASP A 252 1.30 37.40 4.89
CA ASP A 252 1.78 36.26 5.67
C ASP A 252 0.68 35.68 6.60
N GLU A 253 -0.18 36.53 7.14
CA GLU A 253 -1.35 36.09 7.93
C GLU A 253 -2.40 35.41 7.04
N GLY A 254 -2.66 35.94 5.84
CA GLY A 254 -3.56 35.34 4.86
C GLY A 254 -3.09 33.95 4.44
N VAL A 255 -1.80 33.81 4.11
CA VAL A 255 -1.15 32.53 3.80
C VAL A 255 -1.35 31.51 4.92
N LYS A 256 -1.06 31.90 6.16
CA LYS A 256 -1.22 31.02 7.33
C LYS A 256 -2.67 30.59 7.52
N LYS A 257 -3.64 31.51 7.38
CA LYS A 257 -5.07 31.20 7.50
C LYS A 257 -5.53 30.22 6.42
N GLN A 258 -5.12 30.44 5.17
CA GLN A 258 -5.47 29.54 4.06
C GLN A 258 -5.00 28.11 4.30
N ILE A 259 -3.78 27.93 4.79
CA ILE A 259 -3.25 26.61 5.12
C ILE A 259 -3.95 26.05 6.36
N GLN A 260 -4.07 26.84 7.44
CA GLN A 260 -4.66 26.40 8.69
C GLN A 260 -6.11 25.92 8.51
N TYR A 261 -6.96 26.70 7.85
CA TYR A 261 -8.36 26.30 7.64
C TYR A 261 -8.47 25.04 6.78
N ALA A 262 -7.58 24.85 5.81
CA ALA A 262 -7.52 23.61 5.06
C ALA A 262 -7.01 22.43 5.91
N GLN A 263 -6.01 22.63 6.79
CA GLN A 263 -5.56 21.60 7.74
C GLN A 263 -6.72 21.15 8.64
N GLU A 264 -7.46 22.11 9.20
CA GLU A 264 -8.59 21.85 10.10
C GLU A 264 -9.69 21.05 9.39
N ALA A 265 -10.12 21.51 8.20
CA ALA A 265 -11.15 20.80 7.41
C ALA A 265 -10.71 19.38 7.03
N ILE A 266 -9.46 19.19 6.60
CA ILE A 266 -8.94 17.87 6.22
C ILE A 266 -8.82 16.95 7.45
N GLN A 267 -8.29 17.44 8.56
CA GLN A 267 -8.16 16.68 9.80
C GLN A 267 -9.52 16.28 10.37
N GLU A 268 -10.51 17.17 10.33
CA GLU A 268 -11.87 16.86 10.79
C GLU A 268 -12.54 15.81 9.90
N ALA A 269 -12.45 15.95 8.58
CA ALA A 269 -13.09 15.01 7.67
C ALA A 269 -12.42 13.63 7.67
N THR A 270 -11.09 13.59 7.70
CA THR A 270 -10.30 12.39 7.37
C THR A 270 -9.43 11.89 8.53
N GLY A 271 -9.29 12.62 9.62
CA GLY A 271 -8.35 12.26 10.67
C GLY A 271 -6.87 12.44 10.28
N VAL A 272 -6.57 12.87 9.04
CA VAL A 272 -5.21 13.10 8.55
C VAL A 272 -4.85 14.58 8.72
N THR A 273 -3.66 14.85 9.27
CA THR A 273 -3.04 16.18 9.20
C THR A 273 -2.05 16.16 8.04
N PRO A 274 -2.33 16.83 6.91
CA PRO A 274 -1.39 16.87 5.80
C PRO A 274 -0.03 17.40 6.23
N THR A 275 1.04 16.75 5.77
CA THR A 275 2.42 17.22 5.90
C THR A 275 2.93 17.86 4.62
N LEU A 276 2.19 17.67 3.51
CA LEU A 276 2.47 18.22 2.20
C LEU A 276 1.46 19.31 1.86
N TYR A 277 1.91 20.31 1.10
CA TYR A 277 1.03 21.25 0.43
C TYR A 277 1.48 21.52 -1.00
N ARG A 278 0.56 21.98 -1.83
CA ARG A 278 0.86 22.54 -3.14
C ARG A 278 0.19 23.88 -3.25
N LEU A 279 0.94 24.89 -3.71
CA LEU A 279 0.40 26.25 -3.81
C LEU A 279 -0.42 26.38 -5.11
N PRO A 280 -1.62 26.97 -5.04
CA PRO A 280 -2.38 27.40 -6.21
C PRO A 280 -1.49 28.12 -7.22
N PHE A 281 -1.62 27.74 -8.50
CA PHE A 281 -0.84 28.30 -9.61
C PHE A 281 0.69 28.11 -9.50
N GLY A 282 1.18 27.34 -8.51
CA GLY A 282 2.60 27.28 -8.15
C GLY A 282 3.13 28.60 -7.57
N SER A 283 2.24 29.53 -7.18
CA SER A 283 2.58 30.91 -6.87
C SER A 283 2.79 31.15 -5.37
N GLY A 284 4.00 31.55 -4.97
CA GLY A 284 4.31 31.93 -3.59
C GLY A 284 5.80 32.10 -3.30
N GLY A 285 6.64 31.39 -4.06
CA GLY A 285 8.10 31.48 -3.99
C GLY A 285 8.67 31.17 -2.61
N LYS A 286 9.94 31.53 -2.41
CA LYS A 286 10.67 31.25 -1.15
C LYS A 286 9.96 31.81 0.10
N ARG A 287 9.35 32.99 0.00
CA ARG A 287 8.65 33.64 1.13
C ARG A 287 7.60 32.72 1.74
N VAL A 288 6.69 32.20 0.90
CA VAL A 288 5.60 31.35 1.36
C VAL A 288 6.14 30.00 1.84
N VAL A 289 7.16 29.44 1.15
CA VAL A 289 7.73 28.15 1.53
C VAL A 289 8.44 28.18 2.89
N ASP A 290 9.19 29.24 3.19
CA ASP A 290 9.82 29.43 4.49
C ASP A 290 8.78 29.61 5.60
N LEU A 291 7.68 30.32 5.30
CA LEU A 291 6.62 30.63 6.27
C LEU A 291 5.83 29.39 6.72
N LEU A 292 5.75 28.36 5.87
CA LEU A 292 4.94 27.15 6.07
C LEU A 292 5.74 25.95 6.56
N GLN A 293 7.02 26.12 6.90
CA GLN A 293 7.78 25.06 7.58
C GLN A 293 7.08 24.63 8.89
N PRO A 294 7.08 23.33 9.24
CA PRO A 294 7.84 22.25 8.62
C PRO A 294 7.11 21.51 7.48
N MET A 295 6.00 22.03 6.94
CA MET A 295 5.32 21.36 5.83
C MET A 295 6.18 21.40 4.55
N THR A 296 6.08 20.35 3.75
CA THR A 296 6.81 20.24 2.49
C THR A 296 5.95 20.74 1.33
N SER A 297 6.45 21.73 0.59
CA SER A 297 5.84 22.17 -0.66
C SER A 297 6.07 21.12 -1.74
N ILE A 298 5.09 20.85 -2.60
CA ILE A 298 5.23 19.94 -3.73
C ILE A 298 4.88 20.69 -5.01
N VAL A 299 5.83 20.71 -5.95
CA VAL A 299 5.65 21.23 -7.31
C VAL A 299 5.46 20.08 -8.30
N TRP A 300 5.40 20.40 -9.59
CA TRP A 300 5.34 19.42 -10.68
C TRP A 300 6.44 19.69 -11.70
N ASN A 301 6.72 18.73 -12.58
CA ASN A 301 7.62 18.92 -13.73
C ASN A 301 6.98 18.43 -15.04
N VAL A 302 5.74 17.94 -14.97
CA VAL A 302 4.89 17.60 -16.10
C VAL A 302 3.50 18.19 -15.81
N ASP A 303 3.08 19.18 -16.58
CA ASP A 303 1.71 19.72 -16.55
C ASP A 303 0.90 19.05 -17.65
N SER A 304 -0.21 18.41 -17.28
CA SER A 304 -1.09 17.72 -18.23
C SER A 304 -1.93 18.68 -19.08
N GLU A 305 -2.03 19.96 -18.69
CA GLU A 305 -2.94 20.96 -19.26
C GLU A 305 -4.41 20.46 -19.36
N ASP A 306 -4.82 19.56 -18.46
CA ASP A 306 -6.18 19.03 -18.41
C ASP A 306 -7.22 20.11 -18.11
N TRP A 307 -6.88 21.05 -17.22
CA TRP A 307 -7.64 22.26 -16.88
C TRP A 307 -7.89 23.21 -18.07
N LYS A 308 -7.16 23.04 -19.17
CA LYS A 308 -7.25 23.89 -20.37
C LYS A 308 -7.92 23.18 -21.54
N SER A 309 -7.52 21.94 -21.82
CA SER A 309 -8.02 21.20 -22.97
C SER A 309 -9.38 20.56 -22.72
N HIS A 310 -9.60 20.01 -21.51
CA HIS A 310 -10.72 19.12 -21.20
C HIS A 310 -10.92 17.98 -22.22
N ASP A 311 -9.85 17.59 -22.92
CA ASP A 311 -9.87 16.57 -23.96
C ASP A 311 -8.89 15.46 -23.60
N LYS A 312 -9.41 14.23 -23.54
CA LYS A 312 -8.67 13.05 -23.11
C LYS A 312 -7.43 12.80 -23.98
N ASP A 313 -7.53 12.93 -25.30
CA ASP A 313 -6.42 12.60 -26.20
C ASP A 313 -5.33 13.68 -26.15
N MET A 314 -5.72 14.96 -26.02
CA MET A 314 -4.78 16.06 -25.80
C MET A 314 -4.02 15.92 -24.48
N ILE A 315 -4.71 15.53 -23.39
CA ILE A 315 -4.09 15.25 -22.09
C ILE A 315 -3.04 14.15 -22.22
N ILE A 316 -3.37 13.05 -22.90
CA ILE A 316 -2.45 11.92 -23.11
C ILE A 316 -1.22 12.39 -23.88
N GLU A 317 -1.38 13.12 -24.99
CA GLU A 317 -0.28 13.63 -25.80
C GLU A 317 0.63 14.57 -25.00
N GLN A 318 0.03 15.50 -24.26
CA GLN A 318 0.75 16.47 -23.44
C GLN A 318 1.60 15.78 -22.36
N VAL A 319 1.03 14.81 -21.65
CA VAL A 319 1.75 14.06 -20.61
C VAL A 319 2.88 13.23 -21.22
N LEU A 320 2.63 12.50 -22.31
CA LEU A 320 3.62 11.62 -22.91
C LEU A 320 4.79 12.38 -23.56
N SER A 321 4.55 13.57 -24.10
CA SER A 321 5.59 14.40 -24.73
C SER A 321 6.56 15.04 -23.73
N HIS A 322 6.16 15.21 -22.47
CA HIS A 322 6.98 15.79 -21.40
C HIS A 322 7.48 14.76 -20.38
N LEU A 323 7.14 13.49 -20.58
CA LEU A 323 7.44 12.41 -19.65
C LEU A 323 8.95 12.20 -19.49
N GLN A 324 9.44 12.21 -18.25
CA GLN A 324 10.84 12.03 -17.89
C GLN A 324 11.00 11.15 -16.64
N PRO A 325 12.19 10.58 -16.35
CA PRO A 325 12.45 9.98 -15.04
C PRO A 325 12.13 10.98 -13.92
N LYS A 326 11.55 10.48 -12.83
CA LYS A 326 11.12 11.31 -11.68
C LYS A 326 10.05 12.34 -12.06
N SER A 327 9.04 11.93 -12.84
CA SER A 327 7.93 12.81 -13.23
C SER A 327 6.92 12.95 -12.09
N VAL A 328 6.60 14.19 -11.71
CA VAL A 328 5.43 14.53 -10.88
C VAL A 328 4.43 15.21 -11.79
N ILE A 329 3.33 14.53 -12.08
CA ILE A 329 2.31 14.96 -13.05
C ILE A 329 1.24 15.76 -12.33
N LEU A 330 1.05 17.02 -12.74
CA LEU A 330 -0.09 17.86 -12.34
C LEU A 330 -1.32 17.54 -13.20
N MET A 331 -2.41 17.20 -12.51
CA MET A 331 -3.75 16.99 -13.05
C MET A 331 -4.77 17.51 -12.02
N HIS A 332 -6.06 17.48 -12.38
CA HIS A 332 -7.15 17.93 -11.54
C HIS A 332 -8.26 16.87 -11.48
N ASP A 333 -8.71 16.49 -10.29
CA ASP A 333 -9.83 15.54 -10.12
C ASP A 333 -11.20 16.21 -10.23
N THR A 334 -11.29 17.24 -11.07
CA THR A 334 -12.49 18.05 -11.35
C THR A 334 -13.02 17.86 -12.77
N HIS A 335 -12.29 17.13 -13.63
CA HIS A 335 -12.65 16.89 -15.04
C HIS A 335 -12.75 15.40 -15.36
N ILE A 336 -13.81 15.00 -16.08
CA ILE A 336 -13.98 13.60 -16.51
C ILE A 336 -12.92 13.17 -17.54
N SER A 337 -12.45 14.10 -18.37
CA SER A 337 -11.37 13.86 -19.35
C SER A 337 -10.08 13.40 -18.66
N THR A 338 -9.79 13.91 -17.47
CA THR A 338 -8.64 13.48 -16.65
C THR A 338 -8.78 12.02 -16.21
N VAL A 339 -9.98 11.61 -15.79
CA VAL A 339 -10.28 10.21 -15.40
C VAL A 339 -10.08 9.27 -16.59
N GLU A 340 -10.63 9.65 -17.74
CA GLU A 340 -10.49 8.87 -18.98
C GLU A 340 -9.03 8.78 -19.46
N ALA A 341 -8.27 9.87 -19.33
CA ALA A 341 -6.87 9.90 -19.72
C ALA A 341 -6.01 9.02 -18.80
N ILE A 342 -6.25 9.08 -17.49
CA ILE A 342 -5.53 8.26 -16.50
C ILE A 342 -5.76 6.76 -16.70
N ASP A 343 -6.96 6.34 -17.08
CA ASP A 343 -7.26 4.92 -17.37
C ASP A 343 -6.41 4.39 -18.54
N VAL A 344 -5.99 5.26 -19.46
CA VAL A 344 -5.11 4.94 -20.59
C VAL A 344 -3.64 5.10 -20.24
N LEU A 345 -3.28 6.16 -19.50
CA LEU A 345 -1.89 6.49 -19.19
C LEU A 345 -1.23 5.49 -18.25
N ILE A 346 -1.95 4.97 -17.24
CA ILE A 346 -1.36 4.05 -16.25
C ILE A 346 -0.76 2.79 -16.91
N PRO A 347 -1.47 2.06 -17.79
CA PRO A 347 -0.89 0.95 -18.55
C PRO A 347 0.38 1.34 -19.33
N ILE A 348 0.36 2.50 -19.99
CA ILE A 348 1.50 2.99 -20.79
C ILE A 348 2.71 3.26 -19.88
N PHE A 349 2.51 3.84 -18.71
CA PHE A 349 3.58 4.06 -17.73
C PHE A 349 4.20 2.74 -17.26
N LYS A 350 3.36 1.75 -16.93
CA LYS A 350 3.82 0.41 -16.54
C LYS A 350 4.64 -0.24 -17.66
N GLU A 351 4.16 -0.19 -18.90
CA GLU A 351 4.88 -0.73 -20.07
C GLU A 351 6.24 -0.05 -20.28
N LYS A 352 6.32 1.26 -20.01
CA LYS A 352 7.58 2.04 -20.09
C LYS A 352 8.53 1.82 -18.91
N GLY A 353 8.13 0.99 -17.93
CA GLY A 353 8.92 0.63 -16.74
C GLY A 353 8.86 1.67 -15.62
N TYR A 354 7.84 2.53 -15.60
CA TYR A 354 7.68 3.49 -14.51
C TYR A 354 7.14 2.83 -13.24
N HIS A 355 7.69 3.27 -12.11
CA HIS A 355 7.29 2.88 -10.77
C HIS A 355 6.54 4.04 -10.11
N PHE A 356 5.30 3.76 -9.70
CA PHE A 356 4.44 4.75 -9.05
C PHE A 356 4.92 4.99 -7.62
N VAL A 357 5.20 6.25 -7.30
CA VAL A 357 5.66 6.69 -5.99
C VAL A 357 4.91 7.96 -5.57
N MET A 358 5.03 8.33 -4.31
CA MET A 358 4.55 9.61 -3.79
C MET A 358 5.51 10.74 -4.18
N PRO A 359 5.03 11.99 -4.37
CA PRO A 359 5.81 13.06 -4.96
C PRO A 359 7.09 13.39 -4.16
N GLN A 360 7.06 13.31 -2.83
CA GLN A 360 8.23 13.50 -1.96
C GLN A 360 9.34 12.47 -2.18
N GLN A 361 9.03 11.31 -2.77
CA GLN A 361 10.01 10.29 -3.14
C GLN A 361 10.69 10.58 -4.49
N ASN A 362 10.28 11.61 -5.25
CA ASN A 362 11.00 11.97 -6.48
C ASN A 362 12.25 12.82 -6.21
N ASP A 363 12.34 13.45 -5.02
CA ASP A 363 13.42 14.38 -4.65
C ASP A 363 13.80 15.36 -5.77
N LEU A 364 12.82 16.18 -6.19
CA LEU A 364 13.00 17.12 -7.31
C LEU A 364 14.00 18.24 -7.01
N GLY A 365 14.49 18.37 -5.77
CA GLY A 365 15.45 19.41 -5.36
C GLY A 365 14.92 20.84 -5.34
N TYR A 366 13.71 21.10 -5.84
CA TYR A 366 13.07 22.41 -5.86
C TYR A 366 11.66 22.33 -5.26
N TYR A 367 11.41 23.20 -4.29
CA TYR A 367 10.15 23.26 -3.52
C TYR A 367 9.26 24.46 -3.92
N TYR A 368 9.71 25.27 -4.88
CA TYR A 368 8.99 26.42 -5.41
C TYR A 368 9.53 26.77 -6.81
N TYR A 369 8.68 27.37 -7.64
CA TYR A 369 9.07 28.01 -8.90
C TYR A 369 9.69 29.38 -8.68
#